data_AF-A0A0M0G5P9-F1
#
_entry.id   AF-A0A0M0G5P9-F1
#
_cell.length_a   1.000
_cell.length_b   1.000
_cell.length_c   1.000
_cell.angle_alpha   90.00
_cell.angle_beta   90.00
_cell.angle_gamma   90.00
#
_symmetry.space_group_name_H-M   'P 1'
#
loop_
_entity.id
_entity.type
_entity.pdbx_description
1 polymer ?
#
loop_
_entity_poly.entity_id
_entity_poly.type
_entity_poly.pdbx_seq_one_letter_code
_entity_poly.pdbx_strand_id
1 'polypeptide(L)'
;MKVGEAVEQSPLLVEVLPSLAKQIKNYFTNNISRFELGIQVDTLRIKTLCDCGEPDCGSFYLTTYEEDRDIEEFNLDGIGTIETQNGLITFIEIFPSPEGNHIRNTLKDNGVLY
;
A
#
# COMPACT_ATOMS: atom_id res chain seq x y z
N MET A 1 29.10 22.51 3.23
CA MET A 1 28.15 22.24 2.12
C MET A 1 27.04 21.39 2.70
N LYS A 2 25.84 21.95 2.88
CA LYS A 2 24.67 21.17 3.27
C LYS A 2 24.21 20.45 2.01
N VAL A 3 24.44 19.14 1.95
CA VAL A 3 23.75 18.29 0.98
C VAL A 3 22.28 18.38 1.38
N GLY A 4 21.50 19.10 0.59
CA GLY A 4 20.06 19.03 0.70
C GLY A 4 19.69 17.61 0.34
N GLU A 5 19.34 16.80 1.34
CA GLU A 5 18.58 15.58 1.12
C GLU A 5 17.38 15.98 0.28
N ALA A 6 17.37 15.56 -0.99
CA ALA A 6 16.12 15.45 -1.69
C ALA A 6 15.31 14.47 -0.85
N VAL A 7 14.37 15.00 -0.05
CA VAL A 7 13.34 14.18 0.59
C VAL A 7 12.58 13.61 -0.59
N GLU A 8 12.96 12.41 -1.01
CA GLU A 8 12.27 11.66 -2.05
C GLU A 8 10.88 11.39 -1.48
N GLN A 9 9.94 12.25 -1.85
CA GLN A 9 8.59 12.16 -1.33
C GLN A 9 7.97 10.92 -1.95
N SER A 10 7.99 9.81 -1.21
CA SER A 10 7.25 8.58 -1.51
C SER A 10 5.90 8.91 -2.14
N PRO A 11 5.58 8.39 -3.34
CA PRO A 11 4.44 8.87 -4.10
C PRO A 11 3.13 8.50 -3.41
N LEU A 12 2.07 9.29 -3.65
CA LEU A 12 0.76 9.00 -3.08
C LEU A 12 0.12 7.80 -3.78
N LEU A 13 -0.54 6.94 -2.99
CA LEU A 13 -1.27 5.78 -3.52
C LEU A 13 -2.33 6.20 -4.54
N VAL A 14 -3.05 7.30 -4.26
CA VAL A 14 -4.09 7.84 -5.16
C VAL A 14 -3.53 8.38 -6.47
N GLU A 15 -2.25 8.75 -6.54
CA GLU A 15 -1.61 9.26 -7.75
C GLU A 15 -1.10 8.12 -8.63
N VAL A 16 -0.52 7.08 -8.01
CA VAL A 16 0.14 5.99 -8.73
C VAL A 16 -0.83 4.85 -9.07
N LEU A 17 -1.73 4.51 -8.14
CA LEU A 17 -2.70 3.42 -8.29
C LEU A 17 -4.12 3.91 -7.98
N PRO A 18 -4.68 4.88 -8.73
CA PRO A 18 -5.95 5.52 -8.41
C PRO A 18 -7.13 4.54 -8.30
N SER A 19 -7.14 3.50 -9.14
CA SER A 19 -8.18 2.47 -9.13
C SER A 19 -8.14 1.63 -7.85
N LEU A 20 -6.95 1.18 -7.45
CA LEU A 20 -6.74 0.42 -6.21
C LEU A 20 -7.08 1.28 -4.98
N ALA A 21 -6.62 2.54 -4.97
CA ALA A 21 -6.94 3.47 -3.89
C ALA A 21 -8.45 3.64 -3.73
N LYS A 22 -9.18 3.83 -4.83
CA LYS A 22 -10.64 3.93 -4.80
C LYS A 22 -11.30 2.65 -4.26
N GLN A 23 -10.80 1.47 -4.64
CA GLN A 23 -11.33 0.20 -4.14
C GLN A 23 -11.12 0.07 -2.63
N ILE A 24 -9.90 0.32 -2.13
CA ILE A 24 -9.58 0.27 -0.69
C ILE A 24 -10.44 1.28 0.09
N LYS A 25 -10.56 2.50 -0.42
CA LYS A 25 -11.40 3.54 0.19
C LYS A 25 -12.84 3.09 0.30
N ASN A 26 -13.43 2.61 -0.79
CA ASN A 26 -14.80 2.12 -0.81
C ASN A 26 -15.01 0.93 0.13
N TYR A 27 -14.05 0.01 0.20
CA TYR A 27 -14.09 -1.15 1.10
C TYR A 27 -14.32 -0.71 2.55
N PHE A 28 -13.52 0.24 3.03
CA PHE A 28 -13.63 0.72 4.41
C PHE A 28 -14.78 1.70 4.63
N THR A 29 -15.08 2.61 3.68
CA THR A 29 -16.16 3.58 3.89
C THR A 29 -17.55 2.96 3.87
N ASN A 30 -17.71 1.80 3.24
CA ASN A 30 -18.95 1.02 3.28
C ASN A 30 -19.12 0.24 4.60
N ASN A 31 -18.09 0.19 5.44
CA ASN A 31 -18.12 -0.43 6.76
C ASN A 31 -18.02 0.65 7.86
N ILE A 32 -19.15 1.01 8.48
CA ILE A 32 -19.21 2.12 9.44
C ILE A 32 -18.25 1.96 10.63
N SER A 33 -17.92 0.73 11.01
CA SER A 33 -16.99 0.46 12.13
C SER A 33 -15.52 0.75 11.78
N ARG A 34 -15.19 0.91 10.50
CA ARG A 34 -13.84 1.06 9.96
C ARG A 34 -13.69 2.28 9.05
N PHE A 35 -14.64 3.21 9.11
CA PHE A 35 -14.68 4.40 8.26
C PHE A 35 -13.38 5.21 8.29
N GLU A 36 -12.74 5.33 9.47
CA GLU A 36 -11.47 6.02 9.67
C GLU A 36 -10.33 5.48 8.80
N LEU A 37 -10.29 4.16 8.51
CA LEU A 37 -9.31 3.58 7.60
C LEU A 37 -9.53 4.07 6.16
N GLY A 38 -10.78 4.26 5.76
CA GLY A 38 -11.14 4.80 4.44
C GLY A 38 -10.73 6.27 4.26
N ILE A 39 -10.76 7.07 5.33
CA ILE A 39 -10.31 8.48 5.30
C ILE A 39 -8.80 8.57 5.02
N GLN A 40 -8.01 7.62 5.54
CA GLN A 40 -6.54 7.64 5.41
C GLN A 40 -6.07 7.52 3.96
N VAL A 41 -6.85 6.83 3.12
CA VAL A 41 -6.43 6.40 1.77
C VAL A 41 -5.90 7.53 0.89
N ASP A 42 -6.50 8.72 0.98
CA ASP A 42 -6.09 9.87 0.17
C ASP A 42 -4.69 10.41 0.55
N THR A 43 -4.16 10.01 1.71
CA THR A 43 -2.88 10.48 2.26
C THR A 43 -1.81 9.40 2.31
N LEU A 44 -2.15 8.15 1.96
CA LEU A 44 -1.23 7.02 1.99
C LEU A 44 -0.11 7.22 0.97
N ARG A 45 1.13 7.02 1.43
CA ARG A 45 2.34 7.11 0.60
C ARG A 45 3.02 5.76 0.49
N ILE A 46 3.38 5.37 -0.71
CA ILE A 46 4.01 4.08 -1.01
C ILE A 46 5.50 4.17 -0.69
N LYS A 47 5.94 3.40 0.31
CA LYS A 47 7.32 3.48 0.83
C LYS A 47 8.27 2.58 0.06
N THR A 48 7.94 1.30 0.00
CA THR A 48 8.78 0.27 -0.62
C THR A 48 7.93 -0.90 -1.10
N LEU A 49 8.43 -1.60 -2.11
CA LEU A 49 7.90 -2.87 -2.59
C LEU A 49 8.22 -4.01 -1.61
N CYS A 50 7.34 -5.01 -1.56
CA CYS A 50 7.64 -6.27 -0.89
C CYS A 50 8.73 -7.05 -1.65
N ASP A 51 9.76 -7.51 -0.95
CA ASP A 51 10.85 -8.34 -1.50
C ASP A 51 10.67 -9.82 -1.16
N CYS A 52 9.48 -10.38 -1.42
CA CYS A 52 9.20 -11.80 -1.18
C CYS A 52 9.79 -12.75 -2.25
N GLY A 53 10.51 -12.24 -3.24
CA GLY A 53 11.06 -13.02 -4.34
C GLY A 53 10.07 -13.44 -5.43
N GLU A 54 8.77 -13.18 -5.26
CA GLU A 54 7.74 -13.53 -6.23
C GLU A 54 7.61 -12.44 -7.33
N PRO A 55 7.91 -12.76 -8.61
CA PRO A 55 8.00 -11.75 -9.66
C PRO A 55 6.65 -11.12 -10.03
N ASP A 56 5.55 -11.84 -9.79
CA ASP A 56 4.18 -11.42 -10.08
C ASP A 56 3.46 -10.86 -8.85
N CYS A 57 4.14 -10.76 -7.70
CA CYS A 57 3.63 -10.13 -6.49
C CYS A 57 3.62 -8.59 -6.64
N GLY A 58 2.48 -7.97 -6.34
CA GLY A 58 2.29 -6.52 -6.39
C GLY A 58 2.31 -5.84 -5.02
N SER A 59 2.75 -6.53 -3.97
CA SER A 59 2.60 -6.07 -2.59
C SER A 59 3.56 -4.93 -2.24
N PHE A 60 3.14 -4.02 -1.35
CA PHE A 60 3.94 -2.85 -0.96
C PHE A 60 3.60 -2.33 0.44
N TYR A 61 4.57 -1.65 1.05
CA TYR A 61 4.49 -1.04 2.36
C TYR A 61 4.10 0.44 2.27
N LEU A 62 3.26 0.88 3.20
CA LEU A 62 2.80 2.27 3.36
C LEU A 62 3.42 2.96 4.58
N THR A 63 4.00 2.17 5.48
CA THR A 63 4.80 2.60 6.62
C THR A 63 6.13 1.84 6.64
N THR A 64 7.11 2.33 7.40
CA THR A 64 8.24 1.50 7.80
C THR A 64 7.71 0.45 8.77
N TYR A 65 7.89 -0.83 8.45
CA TYR A 65 7.46 -1.95 9.27
C TYR A 65 7.96 -1.79 10.72
N GLU A 66 7.05 -1.89 11.68
CA GLU A 66 7.39 -1.94 13.10
C GLU A 66 7.13 -3.38 13.58
N GLU A 67 8.21 -4.10 13.90
CA GLU A 67 8.13 -5.41 14.57
C GLU A 67 7.32 -5.26 15.86
N ASP A 68 6.41 -6.21 16.10
CA ASP A 68 5.48 -6.29 17.24
C ASP A 68 4.34 -5.26 17.28
N ARG A 69 3.14 -5.69 16.83
CA ARG A 69 1.82 -5.32 17.40
C ARG A 69 0.69 -6.08 16.69
N ASP A 70 -0.50 -6.09 17.29
CA ASP A 70 -1.73 -6.70 16.75
C ASP A 70 -1.99 -6.23 15.31
N ILE A 71 -1.75 -7.14 14.36
CA ILE A 71 -2.07 -6.93 12.94
C ILE A 71 -3.53 -7.34 12.75
N GLU A 72 -4.33 -6.43 12.18
CA GLU A 72 -5.64 -6.79 11.63
C GLU A 72 -5.52 -6.91 10.11
N GLU A 73 -5.99 -8.04 9.56
CA GLU A 73 -5.98 -8.32 8.13
C GLU A 73 -7.40 -8.26 7.56
N PHE A 74 -7.55 -7.59 6.42
CA PHE A 74 -8.81 -7.45 5.71
C PHE A 74 -8.68 -7.99 4.29
N ASN A 75 -9.63 -8.82 3.86
CA ASN A 75 -9.62 -9.36 2.50
C ASN A 75 -10.05 -8.28 1.50
N LEU A 76 -9.22 -8.05 0.46
CA LEU A 76 -9.55 -7.20 -0.67
C LEU A 76 -10.02 -8.08 -1.83
N ASP A 77 -11.28 -8.53 -1.74
CA ASP A 77 -12.06 -9.35 -2.68
C ASP A 77 -11.27 -9.98 -3.85
N GLY A 78 -10.48 -11.01 -3.55
CA GLY A 78 -9.80 -11.84 -4.55
C GLY A 78 -8.55 -11.24 -5.21
N ILE A 79 -8.14 -10.04 -4.80
CA ILE A 79 -6.91 -9.37 -5.25
C ILE A 79 -5.78 -9.60 -4.24
N GLY A 80 -6.10 -9.55 -2.95
CA GLY A 80 -5.11 -9.68 -1.89
C GLY A 80 -5.68 -9.29 -0.52
N THR A 81 -4.84 -8.71 0.32
CA THR A 81 -5.18 -8.35 1.70
C THR A 81 -4.70 -6.94 2.04
N ILE A 82 -5.31 -6.37 3.07
CA ILE A 82 -4.93 -5.09 3.65
C ILE A 82 -4.59 -5.36 5.10
N GLU A 83 -3.36 -5.06 5.48
CA GLU A 83 -2.94 -5.12 6.88
C GLU A 83 -3.03 -3.74 7.52
N THR A 84 -3.49 -3.74 8.76
CA THR A 84 -3.51 -2.55 9.59
C THR A 84 -2.86 -2.82 10.94
N GLN A 85 -2.24 -1.79 11.49
CA GLN A 85 -1.58 -1.83 12.79
C GLN A 85 -1.93 -0.54 13.54
N ASN A 86 -2.42 -0.64 14.78
CA ASN A 86 -2.85 0.51 15.58
C ASN A 86 -3.83 1.46 14.86
N GLY A 87 -4.73 0.90 14.04
CA GLY A 87 -5.71 1.68 13.27
C GLY A 87 -5.13 2.41 12.06
N LEU A 88 -3.89 2.10 11.64
CA LEU A 88 -3.26 2.64 10.43
C LEU A 88 -3.14 1.55 9.37
N ILE A 89 -3.37 1.88 8.10
CA ILE A 89 -3.09 0.97 6.98
C ILE A 89 -1.58 0.92 6.75
N THR A 90 -0.99 -0.27 6.91
CA THR A 90 0.48 -0.43 6.93
C THR A 90 1.02 -1.16 5.71
N PHE A 91 0.29 -2.13 5.20
CA PHE A 91 0.72 -2.96 4.09
C PHE A 91 -0.47 -3.36 3.21
N ILE A 92 -0.23 -3.39 1.91
CA ILE A 92 -1.18 -3.92 0.93
C ILE A 92 -0.53 -5.15 0.31
N GLU A 93 -1.12 -6.31 0.58
CA GLU A 93 -0.76 -7.54 -0.10
C GLU A 93 -1.54 -7.62 -1.41
N ILE A 94 -0.84 -7.88 -2.51
CA ILE A 94 -1.43 -8.19 -3.81
C ILE A 94 -0.85 -9.53 -4.24
N PHE A 95 -1.71 -10.54 -4.34
CA PHE A 95 -1.28 -11.90 -4.62
C PHE A 95 -0.63 -12.02 -6.01
N PRO A 96 0.30 -12.99 -6.19
CA PRO A 96 0.92 -13.26 -7.48
C PRO A 96 -0.11 -13.45 -8.59
N SER A 97 -0.12 -12.52 -9.54
CA SER A 97 -1.11 -12.47 -10.62
C SER A 97 -0.66 -11.51 -11.73
N PRO A 98 -1.30 -11.53 -12.92
CA PRO A 98 -1.05 -10.50 -13.94
C PRO A 98 -1.29 -9.08 -13.42
N GLU A 99 -2.27 -8.89 -12.54
CA GLU A 99 -2.54 -7.61 -11.88
C GLU A 99 -1.45 -7.24 -10.88
N GLY A 100 -0.97 -8.19 -10.08
CA GLY A 100 0.17 -7.99 -9.18
C GLY A 100 1.44 -7.57 -9.92
N ASN A 101 1.75 -8.22 -11.05
CA ASN A 101 2.87 -7.84 -11.91
C ASN A 101 2.68 -6.42 -12.49
N HIS A 102 1.47 -6.09 -12.96
CA HIS A 102 1.16 -4.75 -13.46
C HIS A 102 1.34 -3.67 -12.38
N ILE A 103 0.83 -3.90 -11.17
CA ILE A 103 1.00 -3.02 -10.02
C ILE A 103 2.49 -2.83 -9.72
N ARG A 104 3.24 -3.94 -9.58
CA ARG A 104 4.68 -3.90 -9.31
C ARG A 104 5.44 -3.05 -10.31
N ASN A 105 5.22 -3.24 -11.61
CA ASN A 105 5.91 -2.46 -12.64
C ASN A 105 5.48 -0.99 -12.61
N THR A 106 4.20 -0.71 -12.40
CA THR A 106 3.71 0.67 -12.23
C THR A 106 4.42 1.37 -11.07
N LEU A 107 4.61 0.70 -9.94
CA LEU A 107 5.33 1.24 -8.78
C LEU A 107 6.80 1.51 -9.11
N LYS A 108 7.48 0.58 -9.79
CA LYS A 108 8.88 0.75 -10.23
C LYS A 108 9.05 1.92 -11.20
N ASP A 109 8.14 2.06 -12.16
CA ASP A 109 8.15 3.16 -13.13
C ASP A 109 7.95 4.53 -12.46
N ASN A 110 7.36 4.55 -11.26
CA ASN A 110 7.18 5.73 -10.41
C ASN A 110 8.26 5.87 -9.32
N GLY A 111 9.38 5.13 -9.43
CA GLY A 111 10.52 5.26 -8.54
C GLY A 111 10.40 4.56 -7.18
N VAL A 112 9.39 3.70 -7.00
CA VAL A 112 9.27 2.87 -5.80
C VAL A 112 10.17 1.65 -5.94
N LEU A 113 11.08 1.46 -4.97
CA LEU A 113 12.07 0.39 -4.94
C LEU A 113 11.82 -0.56 -3.76
N TYR A 114 12.67 -1.56 -3.61
CA TYR A 114 12.71 -2.51 -2.50
C TYR A 114 13.45 -1.91 -1.29
#